data_AF-A0A8W8LGB7-F1
#
_entry.id   AF-A0A8W8LGB7-F1
#
_cell.length_a   1.000
_cell.length_b   1.000
_cell.length_c   1.000
_cell.angle_alpha   90.00
_cell.angle_beta   90.00
_cell.angle_gamma   90.00
#
_symmetry.space_group_name_H-M   'P 1'
#
loop_
_entity.id
_entity.type
_entity.pdbx_description
1 polymer ?
#
loop_
_entity_poly.entity_id
_entity_poly.type
_entity_poly.pdbx_seq_one_letter_code
_entity_poly.pdbx_strand_id
1 'polypeptide(L)'
;LSVTIMSERDELDEDGGPSTSKRSKFGSAANADCQAVTVRTPQQSTERILASELDERIFTYVSNSNSFSFAKFGFLKLGPLCNASESHSFTEANCHVKTVRNENNLALILEFSQLFSRGVMLLSDVKNNRRELDRQEIAAIKILDNFFKEKDQHEKCLNKGLRGHQSETDKKGFSGTEIAVTLAEHLLGKLAPGKSYVVDEKVKRKGKCRRGYEFCESDPMFGSTGIGHEEGWHGFADIVLSSHDGVPDTISTTHINESQELATLTCSDDDCDDDNECSSSGGKTISDAKLFQSKTSAENRAVAQTIVFSFLQRKRLPEFPNLLIPNILISPQEFRIIMYDAVNDILMCSVPLPIFQSYPSNSLEIASIIILWMVLHHTIFCEGTDALIREMGIERIKKVQADFKERAKEKFELYVNELKYGVQGFPFVQRESLPSFKALLLGVNLLPNMNS
;
A
#
# COMPACT_ATOMS: atom_id res chain seq x y z
N LEU A 1 -24.58 -67.02 10.71
CA LEU A 1 -24.94 -68.22 11.49
C LEU A 1 -25.61 -67.75 12.77
N SER A 2 -26.88 -68.14 12.91
CA SER A 2 -27.83 -67.74 13.93
C SER A 2 -27.57 -68.37 15.31
N VAL A 3 -28.43 -67.96 16.26
CA VAL A 3 -28.82 -68.58 17.56
C VAL A 3 -28.15 -67.88 18.76
N THR A 4 -28.77 -66.92 19.46
CA THR A 4 -30.04 -66.88 20.28
C THR A 4 -29.87 -67.72 21.57
N ILE A 5 -30.08 -67.21 22.80
CA ILE A 5 -31.36 -67.21 23.55
C ILE A 5 -31.18 -66.61 24.98
N MET A 6 -31.97 -65.56 25.28
CA MET A 6 -32.92 -65.31 26.42
C MET A 6 -32.39 -65.21 27.87
N SER A 7 -32.95 -64.42 28.79
CA SER A 7 -34.37 -64.08 29.12
C SER A 7 -34.48 -62.65 29.75
N GLU A 8 -35.40 -61.75 29.37
CA GLU A 8 -36.86 -61.60 29.68
C GLU A 8 -37.26 -60.94 31.03
N ARG A 9 -37.95 -59.78 30.92
CA ARG A 9 -39.28 -59.35 31.47
C ARG A 9 -39.39 -57.80 31.46
N ASP A 10 -40.15 -57.16 30.56
CA ASP A 10 -41.62 -56.86 30.51
C ASP A 10 -41.99 -55.65 31.42
N GLU A 11 -42.75 -54.59 31.06
CA GLU A 11 -43.95 -54.33 30.20
C GLU A 11 -43.88 -52.85 29.66
N LEU A 12 -44.18 -52.42 28.41
CA LEU A 12 -45.43 -52.31 27.58
C LEU A 12 -46.48 -51.30 28.13
N ASP A 13 -47.15 -50.36 27.43
CA ASP A 13 -47.55 -50.07 26.02
C ASP A 13 -47.68 -48.51 25.81
N GLU A 14 -47.44 -47.81 24.68
CA GLU A 14 -48.16 -47.70 23.37
C GLU A 14 -49.70 -47.53 23.48
N ASP A 15 -50.48 -46.71 22.73
CA ASP A 15 -50.39 -46.02 21.43
C ASP A 15 -51.58 -45.02 21.30
N GLY A 16 -51.57 -44.15 20.27
CA GLY A 16 -52.80 -43.79 19.52
C GLY A 16 -53.43 -42.39 19.67
N GLY A 17 -53.25 -41.53 18.66
CA GLY A 17 -54.23 -40.48 18.29
C GLY A 17 -55.43 -41.07 17.53
N PRO A 18 -56.22 -40.32 16.71
CA PRO A 18 -56.45 -38.88 16.58
C PRO A 18 -57.98 -38.50 16.58
N SER A 19 -58.33 -37.23 16.29
CA SER A 19 -59.50 -36.81 15.45
C SER A 19 -60.42 -35.66 15.98
N THR A 20 -60.46 -34.59 15.17
CA THR A 20 -61.63 -33.79 14.67
C THR A 20 -62.41 -32.75 15.50
N SER A 21 -62.35 -31.51 14.95
CA SER A 21 -63.47 -30.70 14.38
C SER A 21 -64.41 -29.89 15.29
N LYS A 22 -64.49 -28.57 14.99
CA LYS A 22 -65.76 -27.84 14.80
C LYS A 22 -65.60 -26.59 13.89
N ARG A 23 -66.18 -26.69 12.69
CA ARG A 23 -66.83 -25.69 11.77
C ARG A 23 -67.37 -24.42 12.50
N SER A 24 -67.64 -23.23 11.92
CA SER A 24 -67.43 -22.53 10.63
C SER A 24 -68.23 -21.21 10.68
N LYS A 25 -67.84 -20.16 9.93
CA LYS A 25 -68.79 -19.32 9.18
C LYS A 25 -68.08 -18.49 8.09
N PHE A 26 -68.66 -18.51 6.90
CA PHE A 26 -68.26 -17.85 5.66
C PHE A 26 -68.71 -16.37 5.62
N GLY A 27 -67.93 -15.53 4.93
CA GLY A 27 -68.32 -14.18 4.48
C GLY A 27 -67.25 -13.59 3.55
N SER A 28 -67.61 -13.37 2.28
CA SER A 28 -66.79 -12.94 1.14
C SER A 28 -66.49 -11.43 1.10
N ALA A 29 -65.30 -11.00 0.64
CA ALA A 29 -65.11 -10.02 -0.45
C ALA A 29 -63.63 -9.61 -0.63
N ALA A 30 -63.34 -9.10 -1.82
CA ALA A 30 -62.05 -8.93 -2.49
C ALA A 30 -61.11 -7.81 -1.99
N ASN A 31 -59.87 -7.87 -2.50
CA ASN A 31 -58.84 -6.82 -2.65
C ASN A 31 -58.16 -6.25 -1.39
N ALA A 32 -56.86 -6.57 -1.22
CA ALA A 32 -55.79 -5.60 -0.93
C ALA A 32 -54.41 -6.29 -0.79
N ASP A 33 -53.51 -5.92 -1.69
CA ASP A 33 -52.05 -5.77 -1.56
C ASP A 33 -51.23 -6.71 -0.65
N CYS A 34 -50.42 -7.54 -1.32
CA CYS A 34 -49.25 -8.20 -0.74
C CYS A 34 -48.15 -7.16 -0.45
N GLN A 35 -47.98 -6.76 0.81
CA GLN A 35 -46.75 -6.11 1.26
C GLN A 35 -45.65 -7.14 1.49
N ALA A 36 -44.56 -6.98 0.75
CA ALA A 36 -43.32 -7.70 0.92
C ALA A 36 -42.67 -7.37 2.26
N VAL A 37 -42.23 -8.41 2.96
CA VAL A 37 -41.37 -8.32 4.15
C VAL A 37 -40.05 -7.68 3.74
N THR A 38 -39.86 -6.43 4.14
CA THR A 38 -38.61 -5.69 3.95
C THR A 38 -37.58 -6.18 4.95
N VAL A 39 -36.50 -6.78 4.46
CA VAL A 39 -35.28 -7.03 5.23
C VAL A 39 -34.75 -5.67 5.67
N ARG A 40 -34.78 -5.39 6.98
CA ARG A 40 -34.23 -4.17 7.56
C ARG A 40 -32.71 -4.19 7.41
N THR A 41 -32.18 -3.32 6.56
CA THR A 41 -30.78 -2.89 6.62
C THR A 41 -30.51 -2.24 7.99
N PRO A 42 -29.31 -2.41 8.58
CA PRO A 42 -28.97 -1.73 9.83
C PRO A 42 -29.03 -0.22 9.60
N GLN A 43 -29.75 0.51 10.46
CA GLN A 43 -29.71 1.98 10.49
C GLN A 43 -28.25 2.42 10.65
N GLN A 44 -27.68 3.05 9.63
CA GLN A 44 -26.43 3.77 9.74
C GLN A 44 -26.64 4.91 10.74
N SER A 45 -25.99 4.82 11.90
CA SER A 45 -25.98 5.89 12.90
C SER A 45 -25.15 7.05 12.37
N THR A 46 -25.80 8.16 12.01
CA THR A 46 -25.15 9.43 11.75
C THR A 46 -24.98 10.21 13.07
N GLU A 47 -23.85 10.88 13.24
CA GLU A 47 -23.58 11.72 14.42
C GLU A 47 -23.00 13.06 13.94
N ARG A 48 -23.27 14.12 14.70
CA ARG A 48 -22.81 15.46 14.41
C ARG A 48 -21.57 15.76 15.25
N ILE A 49 -20.42 15.96 14.59
CA ILE A 49 -19.20 16.46 15.23
C ILE A 49 -19.13 17.97 15.01
N LEU A 50 -18.92 18.74 16.07
CA LEU A 50 -18.75 20.19 15.97
C LEU A 50 -17.28 20.53 15.73
N ALA A 51 -17.01 21.44 14.78
CA ALA A 51 -15.64 21.91 14.52
C ALA A 51 -14.94 22.49 15.77
N SER A 52 -15.70 23.04 16.73
CA SER A 52 -15.20 23.58 17.99
C SER A 52 -14.65 22.53 18.96
N GLU A 53 -14.96 21.24 18.74
CA GLU A 53 -14.51 20.12 19.58
C GLU A 53 -13.20 19.49 19.07
N LEU A 54 -12.80 19.89 17.85
CA LEU A 54 -11.66 19.35 17.13
C LEU A 54 -10.48 20.32 17.17
N ASP A 55 -9.28 19.79 16.99
CA ASP A 55 -8.08 20.59 16.84
C ASP A 55 -8.18 21.53 15.62
N GLU A 56 -7.96 22.84 15.84
CA GLU A 56 -8.13 23.86 14.81
C GLU A 56 -7.19 23.68 13.59
N ARG A 57 -6.04 23.00 13.79
CA ARG A 57 -5.05 22.76 12.73
C ARG A 57 -5.56 21.86 11.61
N ILE A 58 -6.59 21.05 11.89
CA ILE A 58 -7.29 20.25 10.87
C ILE A 58 -7.84 21.14 9.75
N PHE A 59 -8.23 22.36 10.09
CA PHE A 59 -8.93 23.27 9.19
C PHE A 59 -8.03 24.34 8.56
N THR A 60 -6.72 24.29 8.81
CA THR A 60 -5.75 25.30 8.34
C THR A 60 -5.80 25.49 6.83
N TYR A 61 -5.99 24.41 6.06
CA TYR A 61 -5.93 24.44 4.59
C TYR A 61 -7.30 24.50 3.91
N VAL A 62 -8.39 24.49 4.67
CA VAL A 62 -9.77 24.44 4.15
C VAL A 62 -10.29 25.81 3.69
N SER A 63 -9.72 26.90 4.21
CA SER A 63 -10.20 28.28 3.95
C SER A 63 -9.55 28.96 2.75
N ASN A 64 -8.56 28.32 2.10
CA ASN A 64 -7.84 28.92 1.00
C ASN A 64 -8.46 28.48 -0.32
N SER A 65 -8.62 29.41 -1.27
CA SER A 65 -9.08 29.11 -2.64
C SER A 65 -8.20 28.10 -3.38
N ASN A 66 -7.00 27.81 -2.86
CA ASN A 66 -5.98 26.92 -3.43
C ASN A 66 -5.59 25.78 -2.45
N SER A 67 -6.55 25.21 -1.72
CA SER A 67 -6.31 24.08 -0.80
C SER A 67 -5.45 22.98 -1.44
N PHE A 68 -4.30 22.69 -0.85
CA PHE A 68 -3.36 21.64 -1.29
C PHE A 68 -2.85 21.76 -2.73
N SER A 69 -2.87 22.95 -3.35
CA SER A 69 -2.45 23.14 -4.75
C SER A 69 -0.97 22.80 -5.03
N PHE A 70 -0.13 22.74 -4.00
CA PHE A 70 1.25 22.30 -4.12
C PHE A 70 1.38 20.78 -4.30
N ALA A 71 0.39 20.00 -3.86
CA ALA A 71 0.36 18.55 -4.00
C ALA A 71 -0.27 18.16 -5.34
N LYS A 72 0.54 17.53 -6.19
CA LYS A 72 0.17 17.14 -7.55
C LYS A 72 0.69 15.75 -7.84
N PHE A 73 -0.05 15.03 -8.66
CA PHE A 73 0.32 13.73 -9.20
C PHE A 73 0.68 13.85 -10.67
N GLY A 74 1.79 13.23 -11.08
CA GLY A 74 2.13 13.02 -12.48
C GLY A 74 1.75 11.61 -12.92
N PHE A 75 1.21 11.48 -14.13
CA PHE A 75 0.97 10.17 -14.75
C PHE A 75 2.29 9.53 -15.18
N LEU A 76 2.39 8.21 -15.02
CA LEU A 76 3.59 7.44 -15.26
C LEU A 76 3.35 6.30 -16.26
N LYS A 77 4.34 6.04 -17.10
CA LYS A 77 4.41 4.91 -18.03
C LYS A 77 5.61 4.02 -17.72
N LEU A 78 5.42 2.72 -17.81
CA LEU A 78 6.49 1.73 -17.69
C LEU A 78 7.25 1.62 -19.00
N GLY A 79 8.56 1.76 -18.93
CA GLY A 79 9.44 1.72 -20.09
C GLY A 79 9.68 0.30 -20.60
N PRO A 80 10.27 0.15 -21.79
CA PRO A 80 10.50 -1.15 -22.44
C PRO A 80 11.50 -2.05 -21.70
N LEU A 81 12.27 -1.50 -20.76
CA LEU A 81 13.23 -2.25 -19.93
C LEU A 81 12.60 -2.74 -18.62
N CYS A 82 11.27 -2.69 -18.52
CA CYS A 82 10.53 -3.18 -17.37
C CYS A 82 10.61 -4.71 -17.31
N ASN A 83 11.02 -5.28 -16.17
CA ASN A 83 11.21 -6.72 -15.99
C ASN A 83 9.98 -7.42 -15.36
N ALA A 84 8.77 -6.88 -15.55
CA ALA A 84 7.54 -7.44 -15.00
C ALA A 84 7.18 -8.84 -15.55
N SER A 85 7.69 -9.21 -16.73
CA SER A 85 7.55 -10.56 -17.31
C SER A 85 8.53 -11.58 -16.73
N GLU A 86 9.42 -11.18 -15.81
CA GLU A 86 10.46 -12.02 -15.24
C GLU A 86 10.21 -12.29 -13.75
N SER A 87 10.87 -13.32 -13.22
CA SER A 87 10.83 -13.66 -11.80
C SER A 87 11.86 -12.80 -11.07
N HIS A 88 11.41 -11.77 -10.36
CA HIS A 88 12.29 -10.84 -9.64
C HIS A 88 11.74 -10.45 -8.28
N SER A 89 12.65 -10.37 -7.32
CA SER A 89 12.34 -9.73 -6.05
C SER A 89 12.10 -8.23 -6.24
N PHE A 90 11.37 -7.56 -5.35
CA PHE A 90 11.17 -6.11 -5.43
C PHE A 90 12.48 -5.32 -5.36
N THR A 91 13.52 -5.87 -4.73
CA THR A 91 14.87 -5.28 -4.72
C THR A 91 15.56 -5.34 -6.09
N GLU A 92 15.16 -6.28 -6.94
CA GLU A 92 15.63 -6.43 -8.33
C GLU A 92 14.65 -5.85 -9.36
N ALA A 93 13.55 -5.27 -8.92
CA ALA A 93 12.56 -4.72 -9.83
C ALA A 93 13.16 -3.58 -10.64
N ASN A 94 12.94 -3.62 -11.95
CA ASN A 94 13.25 -2.54 -12.86
C ASN A 94 11.96 -2.18 -13.59
N CYS A 95 11.48 -0.95 -13.39
CA CYS A 95 10.24 -0.47 -13.99
C CYS A 95 10.50 0.50 -15.15
N HIS A 96 11.70 1.09 -15.21
CA HIS A 96 12.12 2.10 -16.19
C HIS A 96 11.03 3.16 -16.45
N VAL A 97 10.59 3.83 -15.39
CA VAL A 97 9.41 4.69 -15.41
C VAL A 97 9.67 6.03 -16.11
N LYS A 98 8.68 6.51 -16.87
CA LYS A 98 8.69 7.84 -17.49
C LYS A 98 7.40 8.61 -17.17
N THR A 99 7.53 9.91 -16.91
CA THR A 99 6.36 10.80 -16.78
C THR A 99 5.71 11.00 -18.15
N VAL A 100 4.38 10.86 -18.20
CA VAL A 100 3.59 11.15 -19.40
C VAL A 100 3.57 12.66 -19.64
N ARG A 101 3.82 13.06 -20.89
CA ARG A 101 3.93 14.46 -21.29
C ARG A 101 3.03 14.76 -22.49
N ASN A 102 2.58 16.00 -22.60
CA ASN A 102 1.87 16.49 -23.78
C ASN A 102 2.83 16.84 -24.93
N GLU A 103 2.27 17.30 -26.03
CA GLU A 103 2.99 17.70 -27.26
C GLU A 103 4.01 18.83 -27.01
N ASN A 104 3.78 19.67 -25.99
CA ASN A 104 4.68 20.74 -25.57
C ASN A 104 5.73 20.28 -24.53
N ASN A 105 5.90 18.97 -24.35
CA ASN A 105 6.81 18.36 -23.38
C ASN A 105 6.49 18.73 -21.90
N LEU A 106 5.26 19.16 -21.61
CA LEU A 106 4.80 19.42 -20.25
C LEU A 106 4.21 18.16 -19.63
N ALA A 107 4.53 17.89 -18.36
CA ALA A 107 3.97 16.75 -17.63
C ALA A 107 2.45 16.85 -17.53
N LEU A 108 1.76 15.75 -17.80
CA LEU A 108 0.35 15.62 -17.49
C LEU A 108 0.20 15.40 -15.98
N ILE A 109 -0.59 16.27 -15.35
CA ILE A 109 -0.75 16.28 -13.90
C ILE A 109 -2.23 16.23 -13.50
N LEU A 110 -2.47 15.79 -12.28
CA LEU A 110 -3.74 15.88 -11.56
C LEU A 110 -3.47 16.52 -10.20
N GLU A 111 -4.31 17.47 -9.78
CA GLU A 111 -4.16 18.08 -8.46
C GLU A 111 -4.67 17.14 -7.37
N PHE A 112 -4.02 17.16 -6.21
CA PHE A 112 -4.41 16.32 -5.08
C PHE A 112 -5.87 16.56 -4.67
N SER A 113 -6.30 17.82 -4.63
CA SER A 113 -7.65 18.23 -4.26
C SER A 113 -8.73 17.74 -5.25
N GLN A 114 -8.36 17.45 -6.50
CA GLN A 114 -9.28 16.84 -7.47
C GLN A 114 -9.45 15.35 -7.19
N LEU A 115 -8.35 14.64 -6.92
CA LEU A 115 -8.39 13.20 -6.65
C LEU A 115 -9.01 12.86 -5.27
N PHE A 116 -8.77 13.73 -4.28
CA PHE A 116 -9.24 13.60 -2.89
C PHE A 116 -10.30 14.65 -2.53
N SER A 117 -11.12 15.04 -3.52
CA SER A 117 -12.19 16.03 -3.38
C SER A 117 -13.14 15.73 -2.21
N ARG A 118 -13.50 14.46 -2.00
CA ARG A 118 -14.37 14.02 -0.89
C ARG A 118 -13.76 14.37 0.47
N GLY A 119 -12.45 14.18 0.65
CA GLY A 119 -11.74 14.57 1.86
C GLY A 119 -11.71 16.09 2.07
N VAL A 120 -11.43 16.85 1.01
CA VAL A 120 -11.44 18.32 1.07
C VAL A 120 -12.84 18.86 1.40
N MET A 121 -13.88 18.32 0.75
CA MET A 121 -15.27 18.67 1.03
C MET A 121 -15.67 18.29 2.46
N LEU A 122 -15.29 17.11 2.95
CA LEU A 122 -15.56 16.69 4.33
C LEU A 122 -15.00 17.71 5.33
N LEU A 123 -13.72 18.10 5.20
CA LEU A 123 -13.13 19.08 6.11
C LEU A 123 -13.84 20.44 6.05
N SER A 124 -14.29 20.85 4.86
CA SER A 124 -15.11 22.07 4.66
C SER A 124 -16.48 21.96 5.32
N ASP A 125 -17.14 20.83 5.17
CA ASP A 125 -18.47 20.59 5.74
C ASP A 125 -18.43 20.58 7.26
N VAL A 126 -17.41 19.94 7.84
CA VAL A 126 -17.23 19.90 9.30
C VAL A 126 -16.91 21.28 9.84
N LYS A 127 -15.97 21.99 9.22
CA LYS A 127 -15.63 23.38 9.62
C LYS A 127 -16.86 24.28 9.68
N ASN A 128 -17.75 24.12 8.70
CA ASN A 128 -18.93 24.96 8.53
C ASN A 128 -20.22 24.33 9.11
N ASN A 129 -20.13 23.18 9.81
CA ASN A 129 -21.24 22.43 10.37
C ASN A 129 -22.40 22.15 9.37
N ARG A 130 -22.07 21.85 8.11
CA ARG A 130 -23.01 21.79 6.97
C ARG A 130 -23.84 20.51 6.90
N ARG A 131 -23.31 19.37 7.37
CA ARG A 131 -24.00 18.08 7.31
C ARG A 131 -23.61 17.15 8.46
N GLU A 132 -24.40 16.11 8.63
CA GLU A 132 -24.04 14.96 9.45
C GLU A 132 -23.03 14.07 8.72
N LEU A 133 -22.26 13.33 9.51
CA LEU A 133 -21.21 12.44 9.03
C LEU A 133 -21.61 11.00 9.23
N ASP A 134 -21.17 10.14 8.32
CA ASP A 134 -21.29 8.71 8.52
C ASP A 134 -20.25 8.18 9.54
N ARG A 135 -20.42 6.93 9.96
CA ARG A 135 -19.56 6.29 10.97
C ARG A 135 -18.09 6.23 10.55
N GLN A 136 -17.80 6.01 9.27
CA GLN A 136 -16.42 5.90 8.76
C GLN A 136 -15.76 7.28 8.70
N GLU A 137 -16.47 8.30 8.24
CA GLU A 137 -16.01 9.70 8.25
C GLU A 137 -15.71 10.18 9.68
N ILE A 138 -16.59 9.87 10.62
CA ILE A 138 -16.41 10.16 12.06
C ILE A 138 -15.14 9.50 12.59
N ALA A 139 -14.95 8.21 12.31
CA ALA A 139 -13.77 7.47 12.75
C ALA A 139 -12.49 8.08 12.17
N ALA A 140 -12.49 8.42 10.88
CA ALA A 140 -11.36 9.04 10.20
C ALA A 140 -11.00 10.40 10.82
N ILE A 141 -11.99 11.27 11.08
CA ILE A 141 -11.76 12.58 11.70
C ILE A 141 -11.24 12.43 13.13
N LYS A 142 -11.82 11.52 13.93
CA LYS A 142 -11.35 11.26 15.30
C LYS A 142 -9.90 10.78 15.31
N ILE A 143 -9.45 10.05 14.29
CA ILE A 143 -8.03 9.66 14.15
C ILE A 143 -7.15 10.90 13.94
N LEU A 144 -7.51 11.79 13.01
CA LEU A 144 -6.74 13.00 12.72
C LEU A 144 -6.70 13.96 13.92
N ASP A 145 -7.83 14.13 14.61
CA ASP A 145 -7.94 14.96 15.81
C ASP A 145 -7.08 14.44 16.96
N ASN A 146 -7.12 13.13 17.24
CA ASN A 146 -6.25 12.53 18.26
C ASN A 146 -4.77 12.71 17.91
N PHE A 147 -4.40 12.55 16.64
CA PHE A 147 -3.03 12.80 16.19
C PHE A 147 -2.59 14.24 16.46
N PHE A 148 -3.43 15.23 16.17
CA PHE A 148 -3.06 16.63 16.42
C PHE A 148 -3.02 16.98 17.91
N LYS A 149 -3.93 16.44 18.72
CA LYS A 149 -3.89 16.58 20.20
C LYS A 149 -2.59 16.04 20.80
N GLU A 150 -2.04 14.97 20.23
CA GLU A 150 -0.76 14.37 20.65
C GLU A 150 0.45 14.79 19.79
N LYS A 151 0.27 15.74 18.87
CA LYS A 151 1.27 16.09 17.83
C LYS A 151 2.66 16.31 18.39
N ASP A 152 2.77 17.06 19.48
CA ASP A 152 4.08 17.46 20.01
C ASP A 152 4.86 16.27 20.58
N GLN A 153 4.17 15.21 21.04
CA GLN A 153 4.82 13.97 21.44
C GLN A 153 5.31 13.19 20.23
N HIS A 154 4.46 13.03 19.22
CA HIS A 154 4.81 12.37 17.97
C HIS A 154 5.97 13.06 17.24
N GLU A 155 5.92 14.39 17.16
CA GLU A 155 6.94 15.22 16.53
C GLU A 155 8.30 15.11 17.23
N LYS A 156 8.33 15.05 18.56
CA LYS A 156 9.57 14.79 19.32
C LYS A 156 10.17 13.44 18.95
N CYS A 157 9.36 12.37 18.92
CA CYS A 157 9.82 11.05 18.53
C CYS A 157 10.32 11.01 17.09
N LEU A 158 9.56 11.60 16.15
CA LEU A 158 9.92 11.65 14.73
C LEU A 158 11.21 12.44 14.51
N ASN A 159 11.36 13.63 15.11
CA ASN A 159 12.61 14.40 15.01
C ASN A 159 13.81 13.58 15.50
N LYS A 160 13.65 12.89 16.62
CA LYS A 160 14.76 12.09 17.19
C LYS A 160 15.08 10.84 16.36
N GLY A 161 14.06 10.12 15.89
CA GLY A 161 14.23 8.87 15.13
C GLY A 161 14.56 9.04 13.65
N LEU A 162 14.22 10.21 13.06
CA LEU A 162 14.45 10.50 11.63
C LEU A 162 15.64 11.44 11.41
N ARG A 163 15.84 12.45 12.27
CA ARG A 163 16.88 13.47 12.08
C ARG A 163 18.08 13.33 13.03
N GLY A 164 17.89 12.65 14.16
CA GLY A 164 18.91 12.43 15.18
C GLY A 164 19.46 13.69 15.82
N HIS A 165 20.31 13.51 16.83
CA HIS A 165 21.16 14.60 17.29
C HIS A 165 22.28 14.77 16.27
N GLN A 166 22.34 15.92 15.61
CA GLN A 166 23.51 16.35 14.83
C GLN A 166 24.70 16.68 15.76
N SER A 167 25.03 15.81 16.73
CA SER A 167 26.25 15.92 17.52
C SER A 167 27.36 15.16 16.79
N GLU A 168 28.44 15.86 16.46
CA GLU A 168 29.56 15.41 15.62
C GLU A 168 30.26 14.11 16.07
N THR A 169 29.94 13.57 17.25
CA THR A 169 30.65 12.45 17.87
C THR A 169 30.05 11.06 17.61
N ASP A 170 28.81 10.95 17.11
CA ASP A 170 28.18 9.64 16.83
C ASP A 170 27.72 9.54 15.37
N LYS A 171 28.67 9.32 14.44
CA LYS A 171 28.42 9.03 13.01
C LYS A 171 27.83 7.63 12.78
N LYS A 172 26.90 7.18 13.63
CA LYS A 172 26.15 5.94 13.39
C LYS A 172 24.77 6.32 12.88
N GLY A 173 24.61 6.34 11.56
CA GLY A 173 23.31 6.55 10.93
C GLY A 173 22.25 5.58 11.48
N PHE A 174 20.99 6.01 11.50
CA PHE A 174 19.89 5.18 11.97
C PHE A 174 19.78 3.90 11.14
N SER A 175 19.52 2.78 11.82
CA SER A 175 19.21 1.55 11.08
C SER A 175 17.85 1.70 10.38
N GLY A 176 17.69 1.10 9.20
CA GLY A 176 16.41 1.15 8.48
C GLY A 176 15.24 0.64 9.32
N THR A 177 15.51 -0.30 10.23
CA THR A 177 14.56 -0.83 11.21
C THR A 177 14.10 0.21 12.22
N GLU A 178 15.00 1.03 12.76
CA GLU A 178 14.63 2.10 13.70
C GLU A 178 13.76 3.16 13.01
N ILE A 179 14.06 3.48 11.75
CA ILE A 179 13.25 4.42 10.97
C ILE A 179 11.86 3.83 10.71
N ALA A 180 11.77 2.58 10.22
CA ALA A 180 10.50 1.92 9.96
C ALA A 180 9.62 1.84 11.22
N VAL A 181 10.18 1.45 12.37
CA VAL A 181 9.48 1.42 13.65
C VAL A 181 9.02 2.82 14.07
N THR A 182 9.87 3.85 13.93
CA THR A 182 9.51 5.23 14.29
C THR A 182 8.37 5.75 13.42
N LEU A 183 8.41 5.51 12.11
CA LEU A 183 7.36 5.89 11.17
C LEU A 183 6.05 5.16 11.46
N ALA A 184 6.11 3.86 11.75
CA ALA A 184 4.93 3.06 12.09
C ALA A 184 4.27 3.54 13.39
N GLU A 185 5.04 3.72 14.46
CA GLU A 185 4.53 4.07 15.80
C GLU A 185 4.06 5.52 15.92
N HIS A 186 4.72 6.47 15.25
CA HIS A 186 4.53 7.89 15.50
C HIS A 186 3.95 8.67 14.32
N LEU A 187 3.75 8.05 13.16
CA LEU A 187 3.18 8.72 11.99
C LEU A 187 2.10 7.85 11.32
N LEU A 188 2.51 6.82 10.60
CA LEU A 188 1.64 6.03 9.72
C LEU A 188 0.58 5.25 10.51
N GLY A 189 0.99 4.54 11.57
CA GLY A 189 0.06 3.79 12.41
C GLY A 189 -0.90 4.67 13.20
N LYS A 190 -0.51 5.91 13.52
CA LYS A 190 -1.38 6.87 14.23
C LYS A 190 -2.42 7.51 13.32
N LEU A 191 -2.16 7.57 12.01
CA LEU A 191 -3.06 8.12 11.01
C LEU A 191 -3.89 7.04 10.28
N ALA A 192 -3.51 5.76 10.39
CA ALA A 192 -4.19 4.65 9.70
C ALA A 192 -5.61 4.38 10.24
N PRO A 193 -6.57 3.98 9.37
CA PRO A 193 -7.97 3.74 9.74
C PRO A 193 -8.16 2.70 10.84
N GLY A 194 -7.31 1.66 10.87
CA GLY A 194 -7.35 0.62 11.88
C GLY A 194 -6.39 0.82 13.05
N LYS A 195 -5.69 1.97 13.13
CA LYS A 195 -4.54 2.17 14.04
C LYS A 195 -3.59 0.97 14.12
N SER A 196 -3.54 0.18 13.04
CA SER A 196 -2.91 -1.13 13.01
C SER A 196 -1.94 -1.18 11.85
N TYR A 197 -0.79 -1.77 12.13
CA TYR A 197 0.29 -1.88 11.19
C TYR A 197 1.05 -3.18 11.48
N VAL A 198 1.78 -3.64 10.48
CA VAL A 198 2.75 -4.74 10.58
C VAL A 198 4.05 -4.25 9.97
N VAL A 199 5.12 -4.25 10.75
CA VAL A 199 6.49 -4.04 10.25
C VAL A 199 7.05 -5.39 9.82
N ASP A 200 7.75 -5.44 8.70
CA ASP A 200 8.33 -6.69 8.20
C ASP A 200 9.19 -7.39 9.24
N GLU A 201 8.97 -8.67 9.41
CA GLU A 201 9.68 -9.46 10.41
C GLU A 201 11.12 -9.81 10.02
N LYS A 202 11.55 -9.55 8.77
CA LYS A 202 12.94 -9.79 8.33
C LYS A 202 13.87 -8.63 8.62
N VAL A 203 13.35 -7.52 9.16
CA VAL A 203 14.16 -6.40 9.61
C VAL A 203 15.16 -6.82 10.69
N LYS A 204 16.40 -6.35 10.56
CA LYS A 204 17.48 -6.67 11.51
C LYS A 204 17.27 -5.92 12.82
N ARG A 205 17.64 -6.51 13.97
CA ARG A 205 17.58 -5.85 15.29
C ARG A 205 16.16 -5.41 15.70
N LYS A 206 15.21 -6.36 15.67
CA LYS A 206 13.87 -6.16 16.25
C LYS A 206 13.98 -5.62 17.67
N GLY A 207 13.21 -4.59 17.96
CA GLY A 207 13.18 -4.00 19.28
C GLY A 207 12.05 -2.99 19.37
N LYS A 208 11.73 -2.63 20.61
CA LYS A 208 10.83 -1.53 20.93
C LYS A 208 11.28 -0.23 20.28
N CYS A 209 10.41 0.77 20.25
CA CYS A 209 10.83 2.14 19.99
C CYS A 209 11.80 2.60 21.11
N ARG A 210 13.10 2.32 20.92
CA ARG A 210 14.11 2.31 22.00
C ARG A 210 14.75 3.67 22.25
N ARG A 211 14.55 4.67 21.39
CA ARG A 211 15.39 5.88 21.40
C ARG A 211 14.60 7.18 21.32
N GLY A 212 13.70 7.34 22.27
CA GLY A 212 12.97 8.57 22.61
C GLY A 212 11.51 8.23 22.82
N TYR A 213 10.90 8.30 23.99
CA TYR A 213 11.13 9.07 25.21
C TYR A 213 10.37 8.30 26.32
N GLU A 214 10.45 8.69 27.60
CA GLU A 214 9.77 8.01 28.74
C GLU A 214 8.27 7.66 28.53
N PHE A 215 7.62 8.27 27.52
CA PHE A 215 6.22 8.10 27.17
C PHE A 215 5.90 7.07 26.06
N CYS A 216 6.90 6.49 25.36
CA CYS A 216 6.65 5.48 24.33
C CYS A 216 7.08 4.08 24.80
N GLU A 217 6.11 3.32 25.31
CA GLU A 217 6.31 1.91 25.72
C GLU A 217 5.84 0.91 24.66
N SER A 218 5.44 1.40 23.48
CA SER A 218 4.85 0.57 22.43
C SER A 218 5.76 -0.59 22.04
N ASP A 219 5.14 -1.75 21.86
CA ASP A 219 5.79 -2.94 21.31
C ASP A 219 5.40 -3.07 19.83
N PRO A 220 6.32 -2.81 18.89
CA PRO A 220 5.97 -2.80 17.49
C PRO A 220 5.50 -4.17 17.00
N MET A 221 4.45 -4.17 16.19
CA MET A 221 3.88 -5.38 15.62
C MET A 221 4.74 -5.84 14.44
N PHE A 222 5.51 -6.91 14.63
CA PHE A 222 6.28 -7.56 13.56
C PHE A 222 5.53 -8.76 12.99
N GLY A 223 5.58 -8.92 11.68
CA GLY A 223 4.98 -10.08 11.00
C GLY A 223 5.35 -10.12 9.52
N SER A 224 4.85 -11.13 8.81
CA SER A 224 5.12 -11.23 7.38
C SER A 224 4.37 -10.15 6.60
N THR A 225 5.13 -9.41 5.79
CA THR A 225 4.64 -8.47 4.79
C THR A 225 4.87 -8.98 3.36
N GLY A 226 5.10 -10.30 3.21
CA GLY A 226 5.42 -10.92 1.94
C GLY A 226 4.25 -10.86 0.96
N ILE A 227 4.44 -10.22 -0.20
CA ILE A 227 3.43 -10.09 -1.26
C ILE A 227 4.02 -10.41 -2.63
N GLY A 228 3.20 -10.93 -3.54
CA GLY A 228 3.59 -11.21 -4.91
C GLY A 228 3.54 -12.69 -5.29
N HIS A 229 4.26 -13.06 -6.34
CA HIS A 229 4.42 -14.45 -6.76
C HIS A 229 5.87 -14.68 -7.20
N GLU A 230 6.47 -15.81 -6.81
CA GLU A 230 7.86 -16.16 -7.10
C GLU A 230 8.19 -16.15 -8.59
N GLU A 231 7.22 -16.42 -9.47
CA GLU A 231 7.41 -16.38 -10.92
C GLU A 231 7.27 -14.97 -11.53
N GLY A 232 6.78 -13.98 -10.78
CA GLY A 232 6.65 -12.57 -11.19
C GLY A 232 7.42 -11.64 -10.26
N TRP A 233 6.89 -10.44 -9.99
CA TRP A 233 7.40 -9.57 -8.93
C TRP A 233 6.93 -10.02 -7.54
N HIS A 234 7.87 -10.09 -6.60
CA HIS A 234 7.60 -10.55 -5.24
C HIS A 234 8.56 -9.96 -4.20
N GLY A 235 8.19 -10.02 -2.93
CA GLY A 235 9.08 -9.61 -1.84
C GLY A 235 8.30 -9.10 -0.64
N PHE A 236 8.96 -8.29 0.17
CA PHE A 236 8.46 -7.83 1.47
C PHE A 236 8.31 -6.31 1.43
N ALA A 237 7.15 -5.80 1.84
CA ALA A 237 6.95 -4.38 2.09
C ALA A 237 7.52 -4.01 3.46
N ASP A 238 8.01 -2.79 3.67
CA ASP A 238 8.63 -2.42 4.96
C ASP A 238 7.57 -2.31 6.07
N ILE A 239 6.43 -1.70 5.74
CA ILE A 239 5.28 -1.57 6.64
C ILE A 239 4.01 -1.85 5.84
N VAL A 240 3.09 -2.63 6.41
CA VAL A 240 1.73 -2.82 5.90
C VAL A 240 0.74 -2.30 6.92
N LEU A 241 -0.08 -1.33 6.52
CA LEU A 241 -1.13 -0.73 7.34
C LEU A 241 -2.44 -1.47 7.06
N SER A 242 -3.22 -1.80 8.08
CA SER A 242 -4.52 -2.48 7.91
C SER A 242 -5.66 -1.68 8.55
N SER A 243 -6.84 -1.77 7.95
CA SER A 243 -8.10 -1.33 8.58
C SER A 243 -8.61 -2.40 9.58
N HIS A 244 -9.36 -1.98 10.61
CA HIS A 244 -9.91 -2.89 11.63
C HIS A 244 -10.94 -3.87 11.04
N ASP A 245 -11.04 -5.05 11.68
CA ASP A 245 -12.13 -6.04 11.63
C ASP A 245 -12.88 -6.19 10.29
N GLY A 246 -12.22 -6.86 9.34
CA GLY A 246 -12.90 -7.45 8.18
C GLY A 246 -13.00 -6.55 6.94
N VAL A 247 -12.48 -5.32 6.97
CA VAL A 247 -12.26 -4.54 5.74
C VAL A 247 -10.87 -4.84 5.21
N PRO A 248 -10.72 -5.26 3.94
CA PRO A 248 -9.43 -5.69 3.41
C PRO A 248 -8.53 -4.56 2.90
N ASP A 249 -8.85 -3.29 3.15
CA ASP A 249 -8.01 -2.18 2.75
C ASP A 249 -6.70 -2.21 3.54
N THR A 250 -5.62 -2.55 2.85
CA THR A 250 -4.26 -2.41 3.37
C THR A 250 -3.47 -1.41 2.52
N ILE A 251 -2.47 -0.76 3.12
CA ILE A 251 -1.57 0.18 2.43
C ILE A 251 -0.14 -0.27 2.67
N SER A 252 0.63 -0.39 1.59
CA SER A 252 2.05 -0.71 1.66
C SER A 252 2.87 0.58 1.88
N THR A 253 4.03 0.43 2.50
CA THR A 253 5.04 1.48 2.62
C THR A 253 6.39 0.94 2.20
N THR A 254 7.14 1.71 1.43
CA THR A 254 8.54 1.46 1.07
C THR A 254 9.41 2.54 1.70
N HIS A 255 10.41 2.16 2.49
CA HIS A 255 11.33 3.07 3.14
C HIS A 255 12.65 3.19 2.37
N ILE A 256 13.15 4.43 2.23
CA ILE A 256 14.47 4.71 1.64
C ILE A 256 15.50 4.87 2.76
N ASN A 257 16.39 3.88 2.95
CA ASN A 257 17.57 4.05 3.78
C ASN A 257 18.80 4.40 2.93
N GLU A 258 19.11 5.69 2.81
CA GLU A 258 20.28 6.20 2.08
C GLU A 258 21.62 5.60 2.58
N SER A 259 21.68 5.11 3.83
CA SER A 259 22.91 4.59 4.44
C SER A 259 23.13 3.07 4.27
N GLN A 260 22.09 2.28 3.96
CA GLN A 260 22.21 0.81 3.87
C GLN A 260 22.31 0.28 2.43
N GLU A 261 21.76 0.97 1.44
CA GLU A 261 21.78 0.47 0.05
C GLU A 261 23.18 0.55 -0.59
N LEU A 262 24.08 1.38 -0.05
CA LEU A 262 25.48 1.41 -0.46
C LEU A 262 26.24 0.12 -0.13
N ALA A 263 25.84 -0.60 0.92
CA ALA A 263 26.56 -1.77 1.44
C ALA A 263 26.13 -3.09 0.77
N THR A 264 24.91 -3.16 0.23
CA THR A 264 24.42 -4.33 -0.53
C THR A 264 24.96 -4.42 -1.95
N LEU A 265 25.49 -3.32 -2.51
CA LEU A 265 26.12 -3.30 -3.84
C LEU A 265 27.59 -3.77 -3.85
N THR A 266 28.19 -4.04 -2.68
CA THR A 266 29.62 -4.37 -2.56
C THR A 266 29.91 -5.83 -2.23
N CYS A 267 28.91 -6.72 -2.25
CA CYS A 267 29.15 -8.13 -1.94
C CYS A 267 28.60 -9.05 -3.03
N SER A 268 29.41 -9.24 -4.07
CA SER A 268 29.54 -10.50 -4.80
C SER A 268 31.03 -10.81 -4.85
N ASP A 269 31.41 -11.96 -4.32
CA ASP A 269 32.77 -12.39 -3.98
C ASP A 269 33.73 -12.57 -5.17
N ASP A 270 35.02 -12.61 -4.81
CA ASP A 270 36.16 -13.32 -5.41
C ASP A 270 37.34 -12.49 -5.96
N ASP A 271 38.51 -12.91 -5.46
CA ASP A 271 39.89 -12.47 -5.64
C ASP A 271 40.27 -11.99 -7.05
N CYS A 272 40.89 -10.81 -7.13
CA CYS A 272 41.91 -10.44 -8.12
C CYS A 272 42.77 -9.30 -7.55
N ASP A 273 43.96 -9.61 -7.03
CA ASP A 273 45.08 -8.68 -6.98
C ASP A 273 45.46 -8.32 -8.42
N ASP A 274 45.32 -7.07 -8.86
CA ASP A 274 46.23 -6.51 -9.86
C ASP A 274 46.24 -4.98 -9.84
N ASP A 275 47.43 -4.43 -9.58
CA ASP A 275 47.76 -3.03 -9.69
C ASP A 275 47.74 -2.62 -11.17
N ASN A 276 46.84 -1.73 -11.58
CA ASN A 276 47.10 -0.91 -12.76
C ASN A 276 46.37 0.43 -12.73
N GLU A 277 47.18 1.48 -12.60
CA GLU A 277 46.80 2.87 -12.82
C GLU A 277 46.32 3.06 -14.26
N CYS A 278 45.08 3.50 -14.45
CA CYS A 278 44.67 4.16 -15.68
C CYS A 278 43.88 5.43 -15.35
N SER A 279 44.62 6.54 -15.40
CA SER A 279 44.10 7.91 -15.39
C SER A 279 43.38 8.23 -16.70
N SER A 280 42.13 8.73 -16.65
CA SER A 280 41.74 9.96 -17.37
C SER A 280 40.27 10.38 -17.17
N SER A 281 40.12 11.60 -16.67
CA SER A 281 39.12 12.65 -16.97
C SER A 281 37.61 12.39 -16.90
N GLY A 282 36.98 12.97 -15.88
CA GLY A 282 35.55 13.33 -15.88
C GLY A 282 34.90 13.21 -14.50
N GLY A 283 35.13 14.19 -13.62
CA GLY A 283 34.67 14.21 -12.22
C GLY A 283 33.15 14.29 -12.04
N LYS A 284 32.43 13.18 -12.26
CA LYS A 284 31.23 12.84 -11.50
C LYS A 284 31.67 11.83 -10.44
N THR A 285 31.77 12.32 -9.21
CA THR A 285 32.15 11.54 -8.04
C THR A 285 31.30 10.28 -7.96
N ILE A 286 31.96 9.12 -7.84
CA ILE A 286 31.37 7.79 -7.72
C ILE A 286 30.29 7.73 -6.60
N SER A 287 30.29 8.69 -5.66
CA SER A 287 29.25 8.90 -4.64
C SER A 287 27.87 9.25 -5.19
N ASP A 288 27.81 10.14 -6.19
CA ASP A 288 26.55 10.73 -6.66
C ASP A 288 25.82 9.75 -7.58
N ALA A 289 26.59 9.00 -8.36
CA ALA A 289 26.08 7.90 -9.17
C ALA A 289 25.49 6.78 -8.30
N LYS A 290 26.14 6.43 -7.18
CA LYS A 290 25.65 5.42 -6.24
C LYS A 290 24.38 5.86 -5.51
N LEU A 291 24.31 7.12 -5.06
CA LEU A 291 23.11 7.70 -4.45
C LEU A 291 21.94 7.76 -5.44
N PHE A 292 22.22 8.17 -6.68
CA PHE A 292 21.22 8.17 -7.76
C PHE A 292 20.70 6.75 -8.04
N GLN A 293 21.60 5.77 -8.13
CA GLN A 293 21.24 4.37 -8.38
C GLN A 293 20.44 3.75 -7.22
N SER A 294 20.76 4.08 -5.97
CA SER A 294 19.98 3.70 -4.78
C SER A 294 18.57 4.31 -4.83
N LYS A 295 18.45 5.62 -5.09
CA LYS A 295 17.14 6.28 -5.20
C LYS A 295 16.29 5.69 -6.32
N THR A 296 16.87 5.45 -7.50
CA THR A 296 16.17 4.78 -8.62
C THR A 296 15.76 3.35 -8.27
N SER A 297 16.57 2.61 -7.51
CA SER A 297 16.22 1.26 -7.03
C SER A 297 15.02 1.30 -6.08
N ALA A 298 14.99 2.23 -5.12
CA ALA A 298 13.88 2.38 -4.19
C ALA A 298 12.58 2.84 -4.88
N GLU A 299 12.67 3.73 -5.88
CA GLU A 299 11.53 4.14 -6.71
C GLU A 299 10.96 2.96 -7.53
N ASN A 300 11.82 2.17 -8.19
CA ASN A 300 11.39 0.96 -8.91
C ASN A 300 10.74 -0.06 -7.97
N ARG A 301 11.33 -0.28 -6.78
CA ARG A 301 10.77 -1.15 -5.74
C ARG A 301 9.38 -0.70 -5.36
N ALA A 302 9.19 0.59 -5.08
CA ALA A 302 7.91 1.14 -4.67
C ALA A 302 6.86 1.05 -5.79
N VAL A 303 7.24 1.29 -7.05
CA VAL A 303 6.34 1.13 -8.21
C VAL A 303 5.90 -0.32 -8.38
N ALA A 304 6.85 -1.27 -8.38
CA ALA A 304 6.53 -2.70 -8.48
C ALA A 304 5.64 -3.17 -7.33
N GLN A 305 5.94 -2.76 -6.09
CA GLN A 305 5.10 -3.02 -4.93
C GLN A 305 3.69 -2.44 -5.11
N THR A 306 3.55 -1.19 -5.56
CA THR A 306 2.25 -0.54 -5.76
C THR A 306 1.39 -1.32 -6.77
N ILE A 307 1.98 -1.76 -7.87
CA ILE A 307 1.27 -2.51 -8.91
C ILE A 307 0.82 -3.88 -8.37
N VAL A 308 1.75 -4.67 -7.81
CA VAL A 308 1.43 -5.98 -7.22
C VAL A 308 0.35 -5.86 -6.16
N PHE A 309 0.47 -4.85 -5.30
CA PHE A 309 -0.45 -4.62 -4.21
C PHE A 309 -1.83 -4.21 -4.70
N SER A 310 -1.93 -3.40 -5.76
CA SER A 310 -3.22 -3.05 -6.37
C SER A 310 -3.97 -4.27 -6.91
N PHE A 311 -3.28 -5.20 -7.58
CA PHE A 311 -3.90 -6.47 -8.01
C PHE A 311 -4.36 -7.33 -6.83
N LEU A 312 -3.58 -7.39 -5.74
CA LEU A 312 -3.97 -8.08 -4.52
C LEU A 312 -5.22 -7.46 -3.88
N GLN A 313 -5.28 -6.12 -3.80
CA GLN A 313 -6.44 -5.43 -3.23
C GLN A 313 -7.69 -5.60 -4.07
N ARG A 314 -7.57 -5.58 -5.41
CA ARG A 314 -8.70 -5.81 -6.29
C ARG A 314 -9.43 -7.12 -6.00
N LYS A 315 -8.70 -8.19 -5.68
CA LYS A 315 -9.30 -9.48 -5.31
C LYS A 315 -10.08 -9.43 -4.01
N ARG A 316 -9.67 -8.54 -3.10
CA ARG A 316 -10.28 -8.42 -1.77
C ARG A 316 -11.39 -7.38 -1.71
N LEU A 317 -11.37 -6.41 -2.62
CA LEU A 317 -12.31 -5.28 -2.72
C LEU A 317 -13.04 -5.30 -4.08
N PRO A 318 -13.82 -6.36 -4.39
CA PRO A 318 -14.51 -6.43 -5.67
C PRO A 318 -15.56 -5.31 -5.85
N GLU A 319 -16.03 -4.71 -4.76
CA GLU A 319 -16.99 -3.60 -4.76
C GLU A 319 -16.39 -2.26 -5.21
N PHE A 320 -15.06 -2.14 -5.23
CA PHE A 320 -14.33 -0.91 -5.60
C PHE A 320 -13.38 -1.17 -6.80
N PRO A 321 -13.92 -1.45 -8.00
CA PRO A 321 -13.12 -1.92 -9.12
C PRO A 321 -12.12 -0.88 -9.65
N ASN A 322 -12.46 0.42 -9.59
CA ASN A 322 -11.66 1.52 -10.16
C ASN A 322 -10.88 2.31 -9.10
N LEU A 323 -10.58 1.64 -7.98
CA LEU A 323 -9.89 2.23 -6.84
C LEU A 323 -8.39 2.37 -7.14
N LEU A 324 -7.87 3.59 -6.99
CA LEU A 324 -6.43 3.83 -6.98
C LEU A 324 -5.87 3.37 -5.64
N ILE A 325 -5.05 2.33 -5.66
CA ILE A 325 -4.44 1.76 -4.47
C ILE A 325 -3.11 2.48 -4.18
N PRO A 326 -2.95 3.12 -3.00
CA PRO A 326 -1.74 3.85 -2.67
C PRO A 326 -0.64 2.96 -2.08
N ASN A 327 0.60 3.41 -2.28
CA ASN A 327 1.81 3.00 -1.57
C ASN A 327 2.58 4.27 -1.19
N ILE A 328 3.13 4.29 0.02
CA ILE A 328 3.89 5.43 0.54
C ILE A 328 5.39 5.12 0.42
N LEU A 329 6.08 5.85 -0.46
CA LEU A 329 7.54 5.86 -0.53
C LEU A 329 8.06 6.94 0.40
N ILE A 330 8.72 6.58 1.51
CA ILE A 330 9.06 7.52 2.58
C ILE A 330 10.55 7.49 2.94
N SER A 331 11.12 8.67 3.11
CA SER A 331 12.45 8.91 3.67
C SER A 331 12.34 9.72 4.97
N PRO A 332 13.44 9.94 5.71
CA PRO A 332 13.41 10.78 6.91
C PRO A 332 12.98 12.25 6.70
N GLN A 333 13.02 12.76 5.45
CA GLN A 333 12.74 14.17 5.14
C GLN A 333 11.40 14.35 4.42
N GLU A 334 11.07 13.45 3.50
CA GLU A 334 9.93 13.57 2.59
C GLU A 334 9.28 12.23 2.32
N PHE A 335 8.06 12.25 1.81
CA PHE A 335 7.40 11.09 1.24
C PHE A 335 6.80 11.40 -0.13
N ARG A 336 6.58 10.35 -0.90
CA ARG A 336 5.84 10.35 -2.15
C ARG A 336 4.73 9.33 -2.06
N ILE A 337 3.62 9.65 -2.72
CA ILE A 337 2.47 8.77 -2.84
C ILE A 337 2.50 8.20 -4.26
N ILE A 338 2.61 6.88 -4.38
CA ILE A 338 2.48 6.17 -5.65
C ILE A 338 1.13 5.47 -5.61
N MET A 339 0.32 5.62 -6.66
CA MET A 339 -1.00 5.01 -6.73
C MET A 339 -1.17 4.26 -8.04
N TYR A 340 -1.81 3.10 -8.00
CA TYR A 340 -2.09 2.32 -9.19
C TYR A 340 -3.51 1.76 -9.21
N ASP A 341 -4.17 1.92 -10.35
CA ASP A 341 -5.44 1.28 -10.68
C ASP A 341 -5.18 0.13 -11.65
N ALA A 342 -5.35 -1.10 -11.16
CA ALA A 342 -5.10 -2.32 -11.90
C ALA A 342 -6.16 -2.64 -12.98
N VAL A 343 -7.33 -2.00 -12.96
CA VAL A 343 -8.38 -2.18 -13.98
C VAL A 343 -8.10 -1.29 -15.17
N ASN A 344 -7.83 0.00 -14.92
CA ASN A 344 -7.64 0.98 -15.98
C ASN A 344 -6.18 1.13 -16.42
N ASP A 345 -5.25 0.46 -15.72
CA ASP A 345 -3.80 0.52 -15.93
C ASP A 345 -3.29 1.95 -15.77
N ILE A 346 -3.65 2.63 -14.68
CA ILE A 346 -3.27 4.03 -14.42
C ILE A 346 -2.29 4.07 -13.26
N LEU A 347 -1.05 4.51 -13.51
CA LEU A 347 0.00 4.69 -12.52
C LEU A 347 0.28 6.18 -12.31
N MET A 348 0.30 6.62 -11.06
CA MET A 348 0.56 8.02 -10.70
C MET A 348 1.57 8.11 -9.56
N CYS A 349 2.37 9.18 -9.55
CA CYS A 349 3.25 9.50 -8.45
C CYS A 349 3.14 10.97 -8.08
N SER A 350 3.09 11.25 -6.78
CA SER A 350 3.08 12.62 -6.29
C SER A 350 4.46 13.29 -6.45
N VAL A 351 4.44 14.62 -6.41
CA VAL A 351 5.61 15.40 -5.99
C VAL A 351 6.08 14.94 -4.59
N PRO A 352 7.36 15.12 -4.24
CA PRO A 352 7.77 14.90 -2.86
C PRO A 352 7.07 15.88 -1.92
N LEU A 353 6.61 15.35 -0.79
CA LEU A 353 5.92 16.08 0.25
C LEU A 353 6.78 16.04 1.52
N PRO A 354 7.16 17.18 2.09
CA PRO A 354 8.03 17.20 3.26
C PRO A 354 7.27 16.70 4.50
N ILE A 355 7.93 15.91 5.34
CA ILE A 355 7.37 15.48 6.64
C ILE A 355 7.36 16.65 7.64
N PHE A 356 8.39 17.48 7.54
CA PHE A 356 8.66 18.59 8.46
C PHE A 356 8.81 19.89 7.67
N GLN A 357 8.51 21.00 8.34
CA GLN A 357 8.80 22.33 7.82
C GLN A 357 10.30 22.55 7.61
N SER A 358 10.62 23.48 6.71
CA SER A 358 11.99 23.95 6.50
C SER A 358 12.52 24.65 7.76
N TYR A 359 13.84 24.56 7.95
CA TYR A 359 14.55 25.29 9.02
C TYR A 359 14.16 26.78 9.04
N PRO A 360 13.96 27.41 10.22
CA PRO A 360 14.29 26.93 11.56
C PRO A 360 13.22 26.07 12.25
N SER A 361 12.07 25.86 11.63
CA SER A 361 11.01 25.04 12.22
C SER A 361 11.38 23.56 12.11
N ASN A 362 11.42 22.86 13.25
CA ASN A 362 11.49 21.39 13.29
C ASN A 362 10.09 20.77 13.44
N SER A 363 9.05 21.55 13.13
CA SER A 363 7.67 21.13 13.28
C SER A 363 7.22 20.27 12.10
N LEU A 364 6.25 19.39 12.33
CA LEU A 364 5.59 18.64 11.26
C LEU A 364 4.89 19.59 10.28
N GLU A 365 4.97 19.28 8.99
CA GLU A 365 4.25 20.01 7.95
C GLU A 365 2.77 19.61 7.98
N ILE A 366 1.93 20.48 8.54
CA ILE A 366 0.50 20.23 8.76
C ILE A 366 -0.20 19.80 7.46
N ALA A 367 0.12 20.45 6.34
CA ALA A 367 -0.49 20.10 5.05
C ALA A 367 -0.19 18.66 4.64
N SER A 368 1.07 18.24 4.80
CA SER A 368 1.52 16.89 4.47
C SER A 368 0.89 15.84 5.38
N ILE A 369 0.69 16.14 6.67
CA ILE A 369 -0.01 15.24 7.61
C ILE A 369 -1.46 15.03 7.19
N ILE A 370 -2.17 16.10 6.82
CA ILE A 370 -3.56 16.00 6.36
C ILE A 370 -3.64 15.22 5.03
N ILE A 371 -2.72 15.48 4.09
CA ILE A 371 -2.62 14.71 2.85
C ILE A 371 -2.39 13.23 3.13
N LEU A 372 -1.44 12.90 4.00
CA LEU A 372 -1.12 11.52 4.37
C LEU A 372 -2.31 10.83 5.01
N TRP A 373 -3.04 11.50 5.91
CA TRP A 373 -4.29 11.01 6.47
C TRP A 373 -5.33 10.72 5.37
N MET A 374 -5.56 11.64 4.44
CA MET A 374 -6.52 11.40 3.35
C MET A 374 -6.15 10.20 2.49
N VAL A 375 -4.85 10.02 2.20
CA VAL A 375 -4.34 8.87 1.43
C VAL A 375 -4.48 7.57 2.21
N LEU A 376 -4.23 7.59 3.53
CA LEU A 376 -4.39 6.40 4.36
C LEU A 376 -5.85 5.94 4.46
N HIS A 377 -6.78 6.86 4.25
CA HIS A 377 -8.23 6.63 4.21
C HIS A 377 -8.78 6.73 2.77
N HIS A 378 -7.98 6.32 1.77
CA HIS A 378 -8.32 6.47 0.35
C HIS A 378 -9.68 5.88 -0.05
N THR A 379 -10.17 4.82 0.59
CA THR A 379 -11.51 4.27 0.28
C THR A 379 -12.66 5.19 0.65
N ILE A 380 -12.43 6.10 1.60
CA ILE A 380 -13.38 7.16 1.97
C ILE A 380 -13.19 8.38 1.07
N PHE A 381 -11.95 8.76 0.79
CA PHE A 381 -11.64 10.10 0.26
C PHE A 381 -11.24 10.16 -1.21
N CYS A 382 -10.78 9.06 -1.81
CA CYS A 382 -10.37 9.02 -3.21
C CYS A 382 -11.58 8.75 -4.12
N GLU A 383 -11.75 9.55 -5.16
CA GLU A 383 -12.81 9.32 -6.17
C GLU A 383 -12.46 8.23 -7.20
N GLY A 384 -11.25 7.66 -7.11
CA GLY A 384 -10.75 6.68 -8.07
C GLY A 384 -10.58 7.27 -9.46
N THR A 385 -10.59 6.39 -10.48
CA THR A 385 -10.38 6.81 -11.87
C THR A 385 -11.67 7.02 -12.64
N ASP A 386 -12.84 6.66 -12.10
CA ASP A 386 -14.13 6.82 -12.79
C ASP A 386 -14.48 8.28 -13.07
N ALA A 387 -14.26 9.16 -12.09
CA ALA A 387 -14.43 10.59 -12.26
C ALA A 387 -13.48 11.12 -13.35
N LEU A 388 -12.21 10.70 -13.29
CA LEU A 388 -11.19 11.06 -14.27
C LEU A 388 -11.54 10.59 -15.69
N ILE A 389 -12.04 9.35 -15.85
CA ILE A 389 -12.43 8.78 -17.15
C ILE A 389 -13.62 9.53 -17.72
N ARG A 390 -14.63 9.83 -16.89
CA ARG A 390 -15.80 10.63 -17.30
C ARG A 390 -15.41 12.01 -17.80
N GLU A 391 -14.46 12.66 -17.15
CA GLU A 391 -14.03 14.03 -17.50
C GLU A 391 -13.07 14.08 -18.69
N MET A 392 -12.08 13.19 -18.75
CA MET A 392 -11.06 13.20 -19.80
C MET A 392 -11.51 12.49 -21.09
N GLY A 393 -12.45 11.55 -20.99
CA GLY A 393 -12.85 10.66 -22.07
C GLY A 393 -11.84 9.54 -22.34
N ILE A 394 -12.34 8.43 -22.89
CA ILE A 394 -11.61 7.16 -23.07
C ILE A 394 -10.31 7.35 -23.88
N GLU A 395 -10.33 8.17 -24.94
CA GLU A 395 -9.16 8.37 -25.79
C GLU A 395 -8.00 9.09 -25.08
N ARG A 396 -8.29 9.97 -24.12
CA ARG A 396 -7.23 10.61 -23.32
C ARG A 396 -6.72 9.68 -22.23
N ILE A 397 -7.59 8.84 -21.67
CA ILE A 397 -7.22 7.81 -20.69
C ILE A 397 -6.21 6.83 -21.28
N LYS A 398 -6.43 6.35 -22.51
CA LYS A 398 -5.46 5.49 -23.22
C LYS A 398 -4.05 6.09 -23.30
N LYS A 399 -3.94 7.42 -23.43
CA LYS A 399 -2.63 8.10 -23.50
C LYS A 399 -1.88 8.09 -22.16
N VAL A 400 -2.59 7.94 -21.04
CA VAL A 400 -2.00 7.96 -19.69
C VAL A 400 -1.92 6.56 -19.06
N GLN A 401 -2.28 5.50 -19.79
CA GLN A 401 -2.09 4.13 -19.31
C GLN A 401 -0.62 3.83 -19.07
N ALA A 402 -0.33 3.04 -18.04
CA ALA A 402 1.01 2.73 -17.58
C ALA A 402 1.72 1.67 -18.43
N ASP A 403 0.97 0.99 -19.32
CA ASP A 403 1.43 -0.08 -20.21
C ASP A 403 1.83 -1.36 -19.43
N PHE A 404 1.32 -1.58 -18.21
CA PHE A 404 1.74 -2.73 -17.39
C PHE A 404 1.37 -4.06 -18.04
N LYS A 405 0.19 -4.17 -18.65
CA LYS A 405 -0.22 -5.39 -19.36
C LYS A 405 0.75 -5.75 -20.49
N GLU A 406 1.23 -4.75 -21.22
CA GLU A 406 2.24 -4.94 -22.27
C GLU A 406 3.59 -5.40 -21.67
N ARG A 407 3.98 -4.84 -20.52
CA ARG A 407 5.25 -5.21 -19.85
C ARG A 407 5.22 -6.59 -19.20
N ALA A 408 4.10 -6.99 -18.62
CA ALA A 408 3.94 -8.29 -17.97
C ALA A 408 3.79 -9.45 -18.98
N LYS A 409 3.36 -9.16 -20.22
CA LYS A 409 3.22 -10.12 -21.33
C LYS A 409 2.44 -11.37 -20.89
N GLU A 410 2.98 -12.56 -21.12
CA GLU A 410 2.39 -13.85 -20.75
C GLU A 410 2.17 -14.02 -19.24
N LYS A 411 2.92 -13.29 -18.40
CA LYS A 411 2.76 -13.32 -16.93
C LYS A 411 1.68 -12.39 -16.40
N PHE A 412 0.98 -11.65 -17.25
CA PHE A 412 -0.09 -10.76 -16.80
C PHE A 412 -1.17 -11.52 -15.99
N GLU A 413 -1.57 -12.71 -16.46
CA GLU A 413 -2.59 -13.52 -15.77
C GLU A 413 -2.15 -13.98 -14.38
N LEU A 414 -0.85 -14.19 -14.15
CA LEU A 414 -0.30 -14.49 -12.84
C LEU A 414 -0.54 -13.32 -11.86
N TYR A 415 -0.33 -12.07 -12.30
CA TYR A 415 -0.62 -10.90 -11.46
C TYR A 415 -2.13 -10.78 -11.17
N VAL A 416 -2.97 -11.12 -12.14
CA VAL A 416 -4.42 -11.05 -11.97
C VAL A 416 -4.93 -12.14 -11.02
N ASN A 417 -4.40 -13.36 -11.08
CA ASN A 417 -5.06 -14.54 -10.49
C ASN A 417 -4.26 -15.25 -9.38
N GLU A 418 -2.94 -15.14 -9.36
CA GLU A 418 -2.08 -16.06 -8.58
C GLU A 418 -1.26 -15.38 -7.47
N LEU A 419 -1.29 -14.05 -7.38
CA LEU A 419 -0.57 -13.32 -6.31
C LEU A 419 -0.95 -13.80 -4.90
N LYS A 420 0.07 -13.90 -4.05
CA LYS A 420 0.01 -14.34 -2.66
C LYS A 420 0.22 -13.14 -1.72
N TYR A 421 -0.30 -13.25 -0.50
CA TYR A 421 -0.18 -12.21 0.55
C TYR A 421 0.16 -12.84 1.90
N GLY A 422 0.99 -12.16 2.69
CA GLY A 422 1.40 -12.58 4.03
C GLY A 422 2.28 -13.83 4.02
N VAL A 423 3.01 -14.08 2.92
CA VAL A 423 3.85 -15.28 2.80
C VAL A 423 5.18 -15.12 3.52
N GLN A 424 5.62 -16.19 4.19
CA GLN A 424 6.87 -16.17 4.96
C GLN A 424 8.13 -16.15 4.08
N GLY A 425 8.02 -16.66 2.86
CA GLY A 425 9.10 -16.76 1.90
C GLY A 425 8.55 -17.06 0.52
N PHE A 426 9.40 -16.86 -0.48
CA PHE A 426 9.14 -17.23 -1.87
C PHE A 426 10.07 -18.37 -2.25
N PRO A 427 9.57 -19.46 -2.83
CA PRO A 427 10.43 -20.55 -3.29
C PRO A 427 11.35 -20.06 -4.41
N PHE A 428 12.49 -20.72 -4.55
CA PHE A 428 13.42 -20.43 -5.63
C PHE A 428 12.82 -20.89 -6.96
N VAL A 429 12.75 -19.98 -7.93
CA VAL A 429 12.40 -20.29 -9.32
C VAL A 429 13.70 -20.40 -10.09
N GLN A 430 13.96 -21.60 -10.62
CA GLN A 430 15.15 -21.84 -11.42
C GLN A 430 15.05 -21.03 -12.73
N ARG A 431 15.89 -20.00 -12.85
CA ARG A 431 16.04 -19.26 -14.11
C ARG A 431 16.80 -20.14 -15.10
N GLU A 432 16.47 -20.02 -16.38
CA GLU A 432 17.28 -20.63 -17.44
C GLU A 432 18.71 -20.10 -17.31
N SER A 433 19.61 -20.96 -16.82
CA SER A 433 21.03 -20.64 -16.77
C SER A 433 21.63 -20.90 -18.14
N LEU A 434 22.68 -20.15 -18.48
CA LEU A 434 23.55 -20.55 -19.57
C LEU A 434 23.94 -22.03 -19.39
N PRO A 435 24.02 -22.81 -20.48
CA PRO A 435 24.37 -24.21 -20.39
C PRO A 435 25.71 -24.34 -19.65
N SER A 436 25.77 -25.26 -18.69
CA SER A 436 27.01 -25.49 -17.96
C SER A 436 28.16 -25.83 -18.92
N PHE A 437 29.39 -25.46 -18.57
CA PHE A 437 30.57 -25.83 -19.36
C PHE A 437 30.58 -27.32 -19.69
N LYS A 438 30.23 -28.18 -18.72
CA LYS A 438 30.11 -29.64 -18.91
C LYS A 438 29.03 -30.03 -19.92
N ALA A 439 27.88 -29.35 -19.93
CA ALA A 439 26.82 -29.61 -20.90
C ALA A 439 27.23 -29.23 -22.32
N LEU A 440 27.99 -28.13 -22.47
CA LEU A 440 28.57 -27.75 -23.76
C LEU A 440 29.67 -28.71 -24.22
N LEU A 441 30.49 -29.21 -23.28
CA LEU A 441 31.58 -30.14 -23.57
C LEU A 441 31.09 -31.54 -23.97
N LEU A 442 29.92 -31.94 -23.45
CA LEU A 442 29.23 -33.18 -23.81
C LEU A 442 28.18 -32.97 -24.91
N GLY A 443 28.11 -31.77 -25.49
CA GLY A 443 27.19 -31.44 -26.56
C GLY A 443 27.46 -32.27 -27.81
N VAL A 444 26.41 -32.62 -28.53
CA VAL A 444 26.54 -33.32 -29.81
C VAL A 444 26.71 -32.27 -30.91
N ASN A 445 27.71 -32.46 -31.77
CA ASN A 445 27.91 -31.58 -32.91
C ASN A 445 26.70 -31.66 -33.85
N LEU A 446 26.07 -30.52 -34.08
CA LEU A 446 24.90 -30.41 -34.96
C LEU A 446 25.27 -30.70 -36.42
N LEU A 447 26.53 -30.45 -36.79
CA LEU A 447 27.09 -30.79 -38.08
C LEU A 447 28.05 -31.98 -37.90
N PRO A 448 28.02 -32.98 -38.79
CA PRO A 448 28.96 -34.08 -38.75
C PRO A 448 30.39 -33.54 -38.83
N ASN A 449 31.28 -34.07 -38.00
CA ASN A 449 32.71 -33.78 -38.09
C ASN A 449 33.18 -34.22 -39.47
N MET A 450 33.59 -33.27 -40.32
CA MET A 450 34.08 -33.51 -41.68
C MET A 450 35.42 -34.28 -41.74
N ASN A 451 35.92 -34.76 -40.60
CA ASN A 451 37.19 -35.49 -40.46
C ASN A 451 37.00 -36.80 -39.68
N SER A 452 36.05 -37.65 -40.09
CA SER A 452 36.00 -39.06 -39.68
C SER A 452 36.20 -39.98 -40.88
#